data_AF-A0A6M0F1T8-F1
#
_entry.id   AF-A0A6M0F1T8-F1
#
_cell.length_a   1.000
_cell.length_b   1.000
_cell.length_c   1.000
_cell.angle_alpha   90.00
_cell.angle_beta   90.00
_cell.angle_gamma   90.00
#
_symmetry.space_group_name_H-M   'P 1'
#
loop_
_entity.id
_entity.type
_entity.pdbx_description
1 polymer ?
#
loop_
_entity_poly.entity_id
_entity_poly.type
_entity_poly.pdbx_seq_one_letter_code
_entity_poly.pdbx_strand_id
1 'polypeptide(L)' 'MIHASPFQPTIPTTTSSTLNILVILAAFVLIAHSIEGIWAGAIAYRRGDSALKTGIYTFFTGFVGLTETMKSD' A
#
# COMPACT_ATOMS: atom_id res chain seq x y z
N MET A 1 -38.98 9.46 -44.70
CA MET A 1 -38.95 9.04 -43.29
C MET A 1 -37.50 8.69 -42.96
N ILE A 2 -36.78 9.56 -42.24
CA ILE A 2 -35.35 9.39 -42.00
C ILE A 2 -35.20 8.60 -40.69
N HIS A 3 -34.67 7.38 -40.79
CA HIS A 3 -34.41 6.51 -39.65
C HIS A 3 -33.10 6.98 -38.99
N ALA A 4 -33.20 7.82 -37.95
CA ALA A 4 -32.04 8.23 -37.19
C ALA A 4 -31.58 7.08 -36.28
N SER A 5 -30.35 6.59 -36.46
CA SER A 5 -29.77 5.60 -35.56
C SER A 5 -29.64 6.18 -34.15
N PRO A 6 -29.99 5.43 -33.09
CA PRO A 6 -29.85 5.92 -31.72
C PRO A 6 -28.37 6.15 -31.39
N PHE A 7 -28.08 7.29 -30.79
CA PHE A 7 -26.76 7.58 -30.21
C PHE A 7 -26.49 6.56 -29.10
N GLN A 8 -25.52 5.67 -29.31
CA GLN A 8 -24.98 4.83 -28.25
C GLN A 8 -23.75 5.52 -27.65
N PRO A 9 -23.80 6.00 -26.40
CA PRO A 9 -22.59 6.44 -25.71
C PRO A 9 -21.71 5.22 -25.48
N THR A 10 -20.63 5.10 -26.24
CA THR A 10 -19.57 4.14 -25.94
C THR A 10 -18.82 4.65 -24.72
N ILE A 11 -19.25 4.23 -23.53
CA ILE A 11 -18.38 4.32 -22.35
C ILE A 11 -17.23 3.35 -22.65
N PRO A 12 -15.99 3.81 -22.80
CA PRO A 12 -14.87 2.91 -23.02
C PRO A 12 -14.76 1.97 -21.82
N THR A 13 -15.15 0.72 -22.01
CA THR A 13 -15.05 -0.39 -21.03
C THR A 13 -13.60 -0.87 -20.86
N THR A 14 -12.63 -0.08 -21.31
CA THR A 14 -11.22 -0.30 -21.08
C THR A 14 -10.82 0.30 -19.74
N THR A 15 -11.31 -0.29 -18.65
CA THR A 15 -10.53 -0.23 -17.40
C THR A 15 -9.21 -0.93 -17.73
N SER A 16 -8.21 -0.13 -18.12
CA SER A 16 -6.93 -0.62 -18.64
C SER A 16 -6.38 -1.68 -17.69
N SER A 17 -6.18 -2.90 -18.17
CA SER A 17 -5.71 -4.02 -17.35
C SER A 17 -4.43 -3.65 -16.57
N THR A 18 -3.60 -2.77 -17.13
CA THR A 18 -2.43 -2.18 -16.48
C THR A 18 -2.78 -1.42 -15.21
N LEU A 19 -3.84 -0.60 -15.21
CA LEU A 19 -4.27 0.18 -14.05
C LEU A 19 -4.78 -0.74 -12.94
N ASN A 20 -5.51 -1.80 -13.28
CA ASN A 20 -5.92 -2.82 -12.31
C ASN A 20 -4.73 -3.52 -11.67
N ILE A 21 -3.72 -3.88 -12.47
CA ILE A 21 -2.47 -4.49 -11.95
C ILE A 21 -1.74 -3.53 -11.01
N LEU A 22 -1.62 -2.25 -11.39
CA LEU A 22 -0.98 -1.23 -10.54
C LEU A 22 -1.71 -1.04 -9.21
N VAL A 23 -3.05 -1.01 -9.22
CA VAL A 23 -3.86 -0.91 -8.00
C VAL A 23 -3.66 -2.13 -7.10
N ILE A 24 -3.63 -3.34 -7.67
CA ILE A 24 -3.38 -4.57 -6.91
C ILE A 24 -1.98 -4.55 -6.28
N LEU A 25 -0.95 -4.18 -7.05
CA LEU A 25 0.41 -4.06 -6.54
C LEU A 25 0.53 -3.01 -5.43
N ALA A 26 -0.08 -1.84 -5.62
CA ALA A 26 -0.11 -0.79 -4.61
C ALA A 26 -0.80 -1.27 -3.32
N ALA A 27 -1.89 -2.03 -3.43
CA ALA A 27 -2.57 -2.62 -2.29
C ALA A 27 -1.66 -3.62 -1.55
N PHE A 28 -0.96 -4.50 -2.27
CA PHE A 28 -0.02 -5.44 -1.65
C PHE A 28 1.14 -4.72 -0.93
N VAL A 29 1.73 -3.71 -1.56
CA VAL A 29 2.80 -2.90 -0.96
C VAL A 29 2.29 -2.22 0.31
N LEU A 30 1.10 -1.59 0.25
CA LEU A 30 0.53 -0.91 1.40
C LEU A 30 0.27 -1.87 2.57
N ILE A 31 -0.25 -3.07 2.30
CA ILE A 31 -0.50 -4.09 3.32
C ILE A 31 0.82 -4.57 3.95
N ALA A 32 1.83 -4.88 3.13
CA ALA A 32 3.13 -5.34 3.61
C ALA A 32 3.78 -4.31 4.53
N HIS A 33 3.86 -3.06 4.08
CA HIS A 33 4.43 -1.96 4.86
C HIS A 33 3.65 -1.68 6.16
N SER A 34 2.32 -1.84 6.14
CA SER A 34 1.49 -1.73 7.35
C SER A 34 1.85 -2.79 8.39
N ILE A 35 2.03 -4.04 7.97
CA ILE A 35 2.42 -5.14 8.86
C ILE A 35 3.80 -4.89 9.46
N GLU A 36 4.77 -4.48 8.64
CA GLU A 36 6.13 -4.17 9.09
C GLU A 36 6.18 -3.01 10.08
N GLY A 37 5.44 -1.93 9.81
CA GLY A 37 5.33 -0.79 10.71
C GLY A 37 4.71 -1.15 12.06
N ILE A 38 3.62 -1.94 12.06
CA ILE A 38 2.99 -2.43 13.31
C ILE A 38 3.96 -3.30 14.09
N TRP A 39 4.66 -4.22 13.42
CA TRP A 39 5.63 -5.11 14.06
C TRP A 39 6.77 -4.32 14.70
N ALA A 40 7.37 -3.39 13.96
CA ALA A 40 8.45 -2.56 14.49
C ALA A 40 7.99 -1.69 15.67
N GLY A 41 6.80 -1.10 15.57
CA GLY A 41 6.19 -0.35 16.68
C GLY A 41 6.00 -1.22 17.93
N ALA A 42 5.56 -2.48 17.76
CA ALA A 42 5.41 -3.42 18.87
C ALA A 42 6.76 -3.81 19.50
N ILE A 43 7.81 -4.03 18.69
CA ILE A 43 9.17 -4.27 19.20
C ILE A 43 9.67 -3.06 19.99
N ALA A 44 9.59 -1.86 19.41
CA ALA A 44 10.03 -0.62 20.04
C ALA A 44 9.28 -0.35 21.36
N TYR A 45 7.97 -0.59 21.41
CA TYR A 45 7.18 -0.48 22.63
C TYR A 45 7.71 -1.38 23.75
N ARG A 46 8.07 -2.63 23.44
CA ARG A 46 8.62 -3.58 24.41
C ARG A 46 9.99 -3.17 24.94
N ARG A 47 10.72 -2.32 24.23
CA ARG A 47 12.03 -1.78 24.62
C ARG A 47 11.95 -0.43 25.35
N GLY A 48 10.76 0.16 25.46
CA GLY A 48 10.59 1.49 26.04
C GLY A 48 10.90 2.64 25.06
N ASP A 49 11.08 2.33 23.77
CA ASP A 49 11.26 3.32 22.71
C ASP A 49 9.92 3.89 22.22
N SER A 50 9.98 4.95 21.43
CA SER A 50 8.79 5.51 20.79
C SER A 50 8.25 4.58 19.71
N ALA A 51 7.21 3.82 20.06
CA ALA A 51 6.50 2.90 19.18
C ALA A 51 5.97 3.59 17.92
N LEU A 52 5.40 4.79 18.07
CA LEU A 52 4.83 5.55 16.95
C LEU A 52 5.92 6.02 15.98
N LYS A 53 7.03 6.57 16.50
CA LYS A 53 8.14 7.02 15.65
C LYS A 53 8.75 5.85 14.88
N THR A 54 9.00 4.75 15.57
CA THR A 54 9.62 3.56 14.97
C THR A 54 8.69 2.87 13.97
N GLY A 55 7.41 2.74 14.31
CA GLY A 55 6.43 2.13 13.40
C GLY A 55 6.21 2.95 12.13
N ILE A 56 6.11 4.29 12.23
CA ILE A 56 6.00 5.16 11.04
C ILE A 56 7.27 5.10 10.20
N TYR A 57 8.45 5.16 10.81
CA TYR A 57 9.72 5.02 10.09
C TYR A 57 9.74 3.70 9.30
N THR A 58 9.50 2.57 9.98
CA THR A 58 9.49 1.25 9.35
C THR A 58 8.40 1.10 8.29
N PHE A 59 7.22 1.70 8.48
CA PHE A 59 6.19 1.73 7.44
C PHE A 59 6.69 2.36 6.13
N PHE A 60 7.52 3.40 6.17
CA PHE A 60 8.04 4.02 4.95
C PHE A 60 9.30 3.35 4.40
N THR A 61 10.17 2.83 5.28
CA THR A 61 11.41 2.16 4.86
C THR A 61 11.23 0.67 4.55
N GLY A 62 10.07 0.11 4.91
CA GLY A 62 9.73 -1.30 4.80
C GLY A 62 10.66 -2.21 5.61
N PHE A 63 10.94 -3.39 5.06
CA PHE A 63 11.80 -4.42 5.64
C PHE A 63 13.15 -3.88 6.19
N VAL A 64 13.77 -2.90 5.52
CA VAL A 64 15.05 -2.33 5.98
C VAL A 64 14.91 -1.73 7.38
N GLY A 65 13.90 -0.88 7.62
CA GLY A 65 13.66 -0.30 8.95
C GLY A 65 13.26 -1.33 10.00
N LEU A 66 12.60 -2.41 9.59
CA LEU A 66 12.30 -3.54 10.49
C LEU A 66 13.59 -4.22 10.95
N THR A 67 14.53 -4.49 10.03
CA THR A 67 15.83 -5.10 10.39
C THR A 67 16.68 -4.18 11.27
N GLU A 68 16.65 -2.87 11.04
CA GLU A 68 17.33 -1.88 11.89
C GLU A 68 16.74 -1.86 13.29
N THR A 69 15.40 -1.90 13.39
CA THR A 69 14.70 -2.03 14.67
C THR A 69 15.14 -3.31 15.37
N MET A 70 15.20 -4.45 14.68
CA MET A 70 15.62 -5.72 15.30
C MET A 70 17.08 -5.71 15.75
N LYS A 71 18.00 -5.14 14.96
CA LYS A 71 19.45 -5.16 15.20
C LYS A 71 19.92 -4.21 16.31
N SER A 72 19.04 -3.33 16.80
CA SER A 72 19.34 -2.44 17.92
C SER A 72 19.15 -3.13 19.30
N ASP A 73 19.03 -4.47 19.31
CA ASP A 73 19.27 -5.35 20.48
C ASP A 73 20.77 -5.69 20.58
#